data_AF-A0A3E2H8S3-F1
#
_entry.id   AF-A0A3E2H8S3-F1
#
_cell.length_a   1.000
_cell.length_b   1.000
_cell.length_c   1.000
_cell.angle_alpha   90.00
_cell.angle_beta   90.00
_cell.angle_gamma   90.00
#
_symmetry.space_group_name_H-M   'P 1'
#
loop_
_entity.id
_entity.type
_entity.pdbx_description
1 polymer ?
#
loop_
_entity_poly.entity_id
_entity_poly.type
_entity_poly.pdbx_seq_one_letter_code
_entity_poly.pdbx_strand_id
1 'polypeptide(L)'
;MWMNMGFWKDTGDFPTACRALLEEVLKSAQVFQDEVSSSTENVVNTLSIIDLGFGCGDQCLYIKDVLDNQRQSKGDNQWRRLLKAYVGITLESPHFCIARERLGLKQSNTNTGFEIYCADAGRPESWTLEIRNAVSLASQTNDEKGDHENWLLGLDTLIHFQPSRWSVIEYANRKLGASLMAYDLCIAENLSVWQRIILRLMAFFGQSPFANWVTIQEYRERLVAAGYARERIEIRDISEHVFSPLAGFLRKREVELEQYGMSIGRFRYAAAMFAWWGRTGVVRGCIIVARK
;
A
#
# COMPACT_ATOMS: atom_id res chain seq x y z
N MET A 1 -7.41 -12.95 -2.11
CA MET A 1 -8.05 -12.17 -3.18
C MET A 1 -7.37 -10.82 -3.19
N TRP A 2 -6.29 -10.71 -3.96
CA TRP A 2 -5.59 -9.43 -4.06
C TRP A 2 -6.47 -8.41 -4.77
N MET A 3 -6.53 -7.19 -4.25
CA MET A 3 -7.38 -6.11 -4.77
C MET A 3 -6.60 -4.84 -5.14
N ASN A 4 -5.28 -4.94 -5.32
CA ASN A 4 -4.49 -3.87 -5.92
C ASN A 4 -4.36 -4.06 -7.44
N MET A 5 -3.77 -3.08 -8.14
CA MET A 5 -3.64 -3.11 -9.60
C MET A 5 -2.58 -4.08 -10.16
N GLY A 6 -1.64 -4.55 -9.33
CA GLY A 6 -0.55 -5.45 -9.71
C GLY A 6 0.59 -4.79 -10.51
N PHE A 7 1.79 -5.39 -10.40
CA PHE A 7 2.98 -5.08 -11.18
C PHE A 7 3.27 -6.25 -12.12
N TRP A 8 3.13 -6.02 -13.41
CA TRP A 8 2.96 -7.08 -14.42
C TRP A 8 4.19 -7.32 -15.28
N LYS A 9 5.36 -6.79 -14.89
CA LYS A 9 6.58 -6.84 -15.71
C LYS A 9 6.95 -8.26 -16.13
N ASP A 10 6.90 -9.20 -15.19
CA ASP A 10 7.41 -10.57 -15.36
C ASP A 10 6.34 -11.65 -15.10
N THR A 11 5.05 -11.28 -15.15
CA THR A 11 3.95 -12.23 -14.87
C THR A 11 2.66 -11.89 -15.63
N GLY A 12 1.89 -12.93 -15.95
CA GLY A 12 0.52 -12.82 -16.48
C GLY A 12 -0.56 -13.25 -15.47
N ASP A 13 -0.17 -13.64 -14.26
CA ASP A 13 -1.07 -14.08 -13.19
C ASP A 13 -1.38 -12.93 -12.23
N PHE A 14 -2.66 -12.72 -11.92
CA PHE A 14 -3.09 -11.55 -11.14
C PHE A 14 -2.64 -11.59 -9.68
N PRO A 15 -2.85 -12.67 -8.90
CA PRO A 15 -2.27 -12.80 -7.57
C PRO A 15 -0.75 -12.57 -7.53
N THR A 16 -0.02 -13.11 -8.51
CA THR A 16 1.43 -12.90 -8.63
C THR A 16 1.76 -11.43 -8.91
N ALA A 17 1.05 -10.78 -9.83
CA ALA A 17 1.24 -9.35 -10.13
C ALA A 17 0.97 -8.49 -8.88
N CYS A 18 -0.08 -8.81 -8.12
CA CYS A 18 -0.42 -8.06 -6.92
C CYS A 18 0.59 -8.19 -5.79
N ARG A 19 1.17 -9.39 -5.63
CA ARG A 19 2.30 -9.61 -4.73
C ARG A 19 3.53 -8.86 -5.22
N ALA A 20 3.84 -8.94 -6.51
CA ALA A 20 4.98 -8.23 -7.09
C ALA A 20 4.87 -6.70 -6.90
N LEU A 21 3.66 -6.13 -6.91
CA LEU A 21 3.47 -4.71 -6.59
C LEU A 21 3.82 -4.38 -5.14
N LEU A 22 3.40 -5.21 -4.17
CA LEU A 22 3.79 -5.06 -2.77
C LEU A 22 5.31 -5.16 -2.62
N GLU A 23 5.93 -6.18 -3.23
CA GLU A 23 7.38 -6.38 -3.19
C GLU A 23 8.14 -5.22 -3.83
N GLU A 24 7.64 -4.63 -4.92
CA GLU A 24 8.27 -3.48 -5.57
C GLU A 24 8.18 -2.21 -4.72
N VAL A 25 7.08 -2.02 -3.96
CA VAL A 25 6.95 -0.95 -2.95
C VAL A 25 7.94 -1.17 -1.80
N LEU A 26 7.99 -2.38 -1.25
CA LEU A 26 8.92 -2.77 -0.17
C LEU A 26 10.39 -2.60 -0.60
N LYS A 27 10.72 -3.02 -1.82
CA LYS A 27 12.04 -2.85 -2.42
C LYS A 27 12.41 -1.38 -2.60
N SER A 28 11.48 -0.55 -3.11
CA SER A 28 11.71 0.90 -3.24
C SER A 28 11.88 1.58 -1.88
N ALA A 29 11.24 1.05 -0.84
CA ALA A 29 11.44 1.46 0.54
C ALA A 29 12.79 0.99 1.14
N GLN A 30 13.54 0.14 0.43
CA GLN A 30 14.80 -0.46 0.88
C GLN A 30 14.62 -1.31 2.14
N VAL A 31 13.45 -1.94 2.32
CA VAL A 31 13.25 -2.87 3.43
C VAL A 31 13.88 -4.23 3.18
N PHE A 32 14.22 -4.56 1.92
CA PHE A 32 14.91 -5.80 1.52
C PHE A 32 16.42 -5.63 1.41
N GLN A 33 17.18 -6.66 1.78
CA GLN A 33 18.65 -6.69 1.71
C GLN A 33 19.12 -6.48 0.27
N ASP A 34 20.19 -5.71 0.11
CA ASP A 34 20.99 -5.81 -1.12
C ASP A 34 21.85 -7.07 -0.99
N GLU A 35 22.11 -7.76 -2.10
CA GLU A 35 22.78 -9.08 -2.16
C GLU A 35 24.14 -9.17 -1.45
N VAL A 36 24.71 -8.07 -0.94
CA VAL A 36 25.92 -8.08 -0.13
C VAL A 36 25.83 -7.05 0.99
N SER A 37 25.48 -7.47 2.20
CA SER A 37 25.72 -6.70 3.42
C SER A 37 26.43 -7.59 4.44
N SER A 38 27.76 -7.60 4.39
CA SER A 38 28.60 -8.12 5.48
C SER A 38 28.64 -7.06 6.59
N SER A 39 27.73 -7.10 7.55
CA SER A 39 27.84 -6.26 8.75
C SER A 39 28.10 -7.10 9.99
N THR A 40 29.26 -6.81 10.56
CA THR A 40 29.98 -7.50 11.64
C THR A 40 29.65 -6.92 13.02
N GLU A 41 28.38 -6.66 13.36
CA GLU A 41 28.00 -6.17 14.70
C GLU A 41 26.69 -6.78 15.21
N ASN A 42 26.65 -7.12 16.51
CA ASN A 42 25.51 -7.70 17.24
C ASN A 42 24.33 -6.71 17.45
N VAL A 43 24.10 -5.78 16.52
CA VAL A 43 23.05 -4.76 16.61
C VAL A 43 21.84 -5.21 15.82
N VAL A 44 20.73 -5.44 16.53
CA VAL A 44 19.47 -5.87 15.91
C VAL A 44 18.68 -4.64 15.47
N ASN A 45 18.70 -4.35 14.18
CA ASN A 45 17.86 -3.31 13.59
C ASN A 45 16.46 -3.86 13.32
N THR A 46 15.43 -3.10 13.70
CA THR A 46 14.03 -3.52 13.58
C THR A 46 13.20 -2.52 12.80
N LEU A 47 12.05 -2.95 12.29
CA LEU A 47 11.04 -2.05 11.74
C LEU A 47 9.63 -2.48 12.12
N SER A 48 8.70 -1.53 12.08
CA SER A 48 7.26 -1.76 12.24
C SER A 48 6.49 -1.19 11.06
N ILE A 49 5.41 -1.85 10.67
CA ILE A 49 4.55 -1.43 9.55
C ILE A 49 3.15 -1.12 10.05
N ILE A 50 2.67 0.09 9.74
CA ILE A 50 1.28 0.50 9.89
C ILE A 50 0.66 0.50 8.49
N ASP A 51 -0.20 -0.46 8.22
CA ASP A 51 -0.80 -0.67 6.90
C ASP A 51 -2.20 -0.06 6.81
N LEU A 52 -2.36 0.87 5.87
CA LEU A 52 -3.55 1.67 5.65
C LEU A 52 -4.36 1.11 4.49
N GLY A 53 -5.39 0.33 4.83
CA GLY A 53 -6.32 -0.26 3.87
C GLY A 53 -5.89 -1.63 3.36
N PHE A 54 -5.62 -2.58 4.25
CA PHE A 54 -5.11 -3.92 3.88
C PHE A 54 -6.06 -4.82 3.03
N GLY A 55 -7.23 -4.30 2.64
CA GLY A 55 -8.23 -5.01 1.85
C GLY A 55 -8.61 -6.37 2.46
N CYS A 56 -8.70 -7.40 1.63
CA CYS A 56 -9.07 -8.76 2.05
C CYS A 56 -7.92 -9.54 2.75
N GLY A 57 -6.82 -8.86 3.11
CA GLY A 57 -5.75 -9.42 3.94
C GLY A 57 -4.66 -10.19 3.20
N ASP A 58 -4.50 -10.04 1.88
CA ASP A 58 -3.43 -10.71 1.14
C ASP A 58 -2.03 -10.19 1.54
N GLN A 59 -1.88 -8.87 1.68
CA GLN A 59 -0.66 -8.27 2.25
C GLN A 59 -0.49 -8.62 3.73
N CYS A 60 -1.58 -8.72 4.51
CA CYS A 60 -1.52 -9.22 5.89
C CYS A 60 -0.92 -10.63 5.97
N LEU A 61 -1.33 -11.54 5.09
CA LEU A 61 -0.80 -12.91 5.05
C LEU A 61 0.68 -12.93 4.67
N TYR A 62 1.07 -12.13 3.68
CA TYR A 62 2.48 -11.98 3.28
C TYR A 62 3.34 -11.54 4.46
N ILE A 63 2.91 -10.47 5.16
CA ILE A 63 3.65 -9.92 6.28
C ILE A 63 3.66 -10.87 7.50
N LYS A 64 2.55 -11.58 7.73
CA LYS A 64 2.48 -12.61 8.79
C LYS A 64 3.47 -13.75 8.54
N ASP A 65 3.57 -14.23 7.30
CA ASP A 65 4.51 -15.29 6.92
C ASP A 65 5.97 -14.85 7.19
N VAL A 66 6.31 -13.60 6.85
CA VAL A 66 7.62 -13.01 7.19
C VAL A 66 7.89 -13.04 8.69
N LEU A 67 6.93 -12.58 9.52
CA LEU A 67 7.05 -12.59 10.98
C LEU A 67 7.26 -14.01 11.53
N ASP A 68 6.47 -14.96 11.05
CA ASP A 68 6.53 -16.35 11.51
C ASP A 68 7.85 -17.03 11.09
N ASN A 69 8.37 -16.72 9.89
CA ASN A 69 9.66 -17.22 9.41
C ASN A 69 10.85 -16.62 10.20
N GLN A 70 10.81 -15.32 10.48
CA GLN A 70 11.84 -14.66 11.31
C GLN A 70 11.89 -15.22 12.73
N ARG A 71 10.73 -15.48 13.35
CA ARG A 71 10.64 -16.12 14.68
C ARG A 71 11.18 -17.54 14.71
N GLN A 72 11.00 -18.28 13.62
CA GLN A 72 11.48 -19.66 13.52
C GLN A 72 12.95 -19.76 13.08
N SER A 73 13.65 -18.63 12.89
CA SER A 73 15.03 -18.58 12.37
C SER A 73 15.21 -19.37 11.07
N LYS A 74 14.17 -19.44 10.23
CA LYS A 74 14.25 -20.10 8.92
C LYS A 74 14.96 -19.15 7.95
N GLY A 75 16.08 -19.64 7.40
CA GLY A 75 17.17 -18.85 6.82
C GLY A 75 16.93 -18.14 5.48
N ASP A 76 15.77 -17.54 5.26
CA ASP A 76 15.54 -16.65 4.13
C ASP A 76 15.09 -15.26 4.63
N ASN A 77 16.03 -14.52 5.22
CA ASN A 77 15.75 -13.18 5.70
C ASN A 77 16.12 -12.16 4.61
N GLN A 78 15.35 -12.15 3.52
CA GLN A 78 15.44 -11.12 2.48
C GLN A 78 15.23 -9.69 3.04
N TRP A 79 14.81 -9.53 4.30
CA TRP A 79 14.60 -8.24 4.96
C TRP A 79 15.89 -7.70 5.59
N ARG A 80 16.16 -6.39 5.42
CA ARG A 80 17.29 -5.68 6.06
C ARG A 80 17.16 -5.59 7.57
N ARG A 81 15.92 -5.52 8.06
CA ARG A 81 15.60 -5.33 9.48
C ARG A 81 14.60 -6.39 9.90
N LEU A 82 14.65 -6.79 11.17
CA LEU A 82 13.64 -7.68 11.72
C LEU A 82 12.30 -6.95 11.82
N LEU A 83 11.25 -7.56 11.31
CA LEU A 83 9.91 -7.02 11.43
C LEU A 83 9.44 -7.27 12.86
N LYS A 84 9.28 -6.18 13.62
CA LYS A 84 8.88 -6.20 15.02
C LYS A 84 7.37 -6.25 15.17
N ALA A 85 6.68 -5.35 14.46
CA ALA A 85 5.24 -5.22 14.56
C ALA A 85 4.58 -4.88 13.23
N TYR A 86 3.32 -5.32 13.09
CA TYR A 86 2.42 -4.98 12.01
C TYR A 86 1.06 -4.59 12.58
N VAL A 87 0.56 -3.42 12.18
CA VAL A 87 -0.79 -2.96 12.52
C VAL A 87 -1.52 -2.61 11.22
N GLY A 88 -2.46 -3.45 10.83
CA GLY A 88 -3.32 -3.20 9.67
C GLY A 88 -4.63 -2.53 10.06
N ILE A 89 -5.07 -1.53 9.30
CA ILE A 89 -6.39 -0.90 9.49
C ILE A 89 -7.14 -0.92 8.16
N THR A 90 -8.40 -1.35 8.15
CA THR A 90 -9.28 -1.26 6.96
C THR A 90 -10.64 -0.71 7.35
N LEU A 91 -11.24 0.12 6.49
CA LEU A 91 -12.56 0.70 6.75
C LEU A 91 -13.68 -0.32 6.50
N GLU A 92 -13.49 -1.20 5.52
CA GLU A 92 -14.52 -2.10 5.03
C GLU A 92 -14.67 -3.33 5.93
N SER A 93 -15.79 -3.39 6.67
CA SER A 93 -16.13 -4.53 7.53
C SER A 93 -16.12 -5.89 6.82
N PRO A 94 -16.62 -6.04 5.58
CA PRO A 94 -16.50 -7.30 4.84
C PRO A 94 -15.04 -7.72 4.59
N HIS A 95 -14.18 -6.77 4.22
CA HIS A 95 -12.75 -7.01 4.01
C HIS A 95 -12.07 -7.47 5.31
N PHE A 96 -12.37 -6.79 6.42
CA PHE A 96 -11.88 -7.15 7.74
C PHE A 96 -12.29 -8.58 8.13
N CYS A 97 -13.56 -8.93 7.96
CA CYS A 97 -14.07 -10.28 8.27
C CYS A 97 -13.34 -11.37 7.48
N ILE A 98 -13.17 -11.18 6.17
CA ILE A 98 -12.43 -12.11 5.30
C ILE A 98 -10.97 -12.24 5.73
N ALA A 99 -10.30 -11.12 5.97
CA ALA A 99 -8.90 -11.12 6.40
C ALA A 99 -8.73 -11.87 7.74
N ARG A 100 -9.59 -11.58 8.72
CA ARG A 100 -9.57 -12.21 10.04
C ARG A 100 -9.75 -13.72 9.97
N GLU A 101 -10.67 -14.19 9.14
CA GLU A 101 -10.91 -15.62 8.91
C GLU A 101 -9.68 -16.29 8.29
N ARG A 102 -9.12 -15.71 7.22
CA ARG A 102 -7.93 -16.22 6.53
C ARG A 102 -6.70 -16.29 7.44
N LEU A 103 -6.56 -15.33 8.35
CA LEU A 103 -5.46 -15.26 9.31
C LEU A 103 -5.66 -16.18 10.52
N GLY A 104 -6.83 -16.82 10.65
CA GLY A 104 -7.14 -17.70 11.79
C GLY A 104 -7.20 -16.98 13.13
N LEU A 105 -7.46 -15.66 13.14
CA LEU A 105 -7.44 -14.84 14.35
C LEU A 105 -8.71 -15.10 15.18
N LYS A 106 -8.60 -15.96 16.19
CA LYS A 106 -9.65 -16.27 17.18
C LYS A 106 -9.45 -15.40 18.43
N GLN A 107 -10.07 -14.21 18.46
CA GLN A 107 -9.95 -13.17 19.51
C GLN A 107 -8.54 -12.57 19.72
N SER A 108 -8.48 -11.43 20.43
CA SER A 108 -7.29 -10.57 20.52
C SER A 108 -6.12 -11.28 21.23
N ASN A 109 -5.22 -11.87 20.46
CA ASN A 109 -3.90 -12.23 20.95
C ASN A 109 -3.04 -10.96 21.00
N THR A 110 -3.11 -10.26 22.13
CA THR A 110 -2.37 -9.02 22.44
C THR A 110 -0.84 -9.17 22.48
N ASN A 111 -0.29 -10.32 22.06
CA ASN A 111 1.10 -10.67 22.30
C ASN A 111 1.87 -11.11 21.04
N THR A 112 1.35 -10.85 19.83
CA THR A 112 1.96 -11.38 18.59
C THR A 112 2.60 -10.34 17.68
N GLY A 113 2.67 -9.06 18.08
CA GLY A 113 3.19 -7.99 17.21
C GLY A 113 2.46 -7.92 15.87
N PHE A 114 1.26 -8.47 15.76
CA PHE A 114 0.51 -8.57 14.53
C PHE A 114 -0.96 -8.35 14.86
N GLU A 115 -1.47 -7.19 14.48
CA GLU A 115 -2.81 -6.75 14.82
C GLU A 115 -3.49 -6.18 13.60
N ILE A 116 -4.80 -6.42 13.48
CA ILE A 116 -5.63 -5.84 12.43
C ILE A 116 -6.91 -5.27 13.02
N TYR A 117 -7.39 -4.17 12.44
CA TYR A 117 -8.52 -3.40 12.93
C TYR A 117 -9.48 -2.98 11.82
N CYS A 118 -10.77 -2.88 12.17
CA CYS A 118 -11.81 -2.32 11.31
C CYS A 118 -12.10 -0.88 11.74
N ALA A 119 -11.53 0.11 11.04
CA ALA A 119 -11.67 1.53 11.36
C ALA A 119 -11.29 2.41 10.16
N ASP A 120 -11.57 3.72 10.23
CA ASP A 120 -11.11 4.69 9.24
C ASP A 120 -9.61 4.96 9.41
N ALA A 121 -8.79 4.30 8.58
CA ALA A 121 -7.35 4.47 8.52
C ALA A 121 -6.93 5.91 8.16
N GLY A 122 -7.78 6.68 7.46
CA GLY A 122 -7.49 8.06 7.05
C GLY A 122 -7.70 9.10 8.14
N ARG A 123 -8.30 8.71 9.27
CA ARG A 123 -8.71 9.60 10.38
C ARG A 123 -8.17 9.15 11.73
N PRO A 124 -6.88 9.38 12.03
CA PRO A 124 -6.25 8.98 13.30
C PRO A 124 -6.96 9.50 14.56
N GLU A 125 -7.61 10.65 14.47
CA GLU A 125 -8.43 11.23 15.53
C GLU A 125 -9.65 10.37 15.88
N SER A 126 -10.13 9.55 14.94
CA SER A 126 -11.30 8.68 15.13
C SER A 126 -10.95 7.31 15.70
N TRP A 127 -9.67 6.96 15.77
CA TRP A 127 -9.22 5.65 16.24
C TRP A 127 -9.63 5.39 17.70
N THR A 128 -9.94 4.14 18.03
CA THR A 128 -10.21 3.76 19.43
C THR A 128 -8.94 3.81 20.26
N LEU A 129 -9.09 3.71 21.59
CA LEU A 129 -7.94 3.59 22.48
C LEU A 129 -7.10 2.34 22.17
N GLU A 130 -7.73 1.23 21.78
CA GLU A 130 -6.99 0.02 21.41
C GLU A 130 -6.11 0.26 20.18
N ILE A 131 -6.65 0.85 19.12
CA ILE A 131 -5.90 1.14 17.88
C ILE A 131 -4.74 2.08 18.17
N ARG A 132 -4.98 3.16 18.93
CA ARG A 132 -3.92 4.10 19.30
C ARG A 132 -2.82 3.43 20.12
N ASN A 133 -3.18 2.55 21.05
CA ASN A 133 -2.22 1.83 21.86
C ASN A 133 -1.41 0.83 21.01
N ALA A 134 -2.05 0.10 20.09
CA ALA A 134 -1.37 -0.82 19.19
C ALA A 134 -0.38 -0.10 18.26
N VAL A 135 -0.80 1.01 17.65
CA VAL A 135 0.06 1.83 16.79
C VAL A 135 1.22 2.45 17.59
N SER A 136 0.94 2.97 18.79
CA SER A 136 1.98 3.53 19.67
C SER A 136 2.99 2.46 20.09
N LEU A 137 2.53 1.29 20.53
CA LEU A 137 3.38 0.17 20.95
C LEU A 137 4.22 -0.36 19.79
N ALA A 138 3.64 -0.48 18.60
CA ALA A 138 4.36 -0.84 17.39
C ALA A 138 5.47 0.18 17.06
N SER A 139 5.22 1.47 17.31
CA SER A 139 6.13 2.56 16.97
C SER A 139 7.22 2.84 18.01
N GLN A 140 7.15 2.22 19.19
CA GLN A 140 8.13 2.41 20.26
C GLN A 140 9.43 1.67 19.93
N THR A 141 10.56 2.35 20.11
CA THR A 141 11.88 1.70 20.20
C THR A 141 11.91 0.78 21.42
N ASN A 142 12.35 -0.46 21.28
CA ASN A 142 12.72 -1.24 22.48
C ASN A 142 13.96 -0.58 23.12
N ASP A 143 14.22 -0.81 24.41
CA ASP A 143 15.49 -0.48 25.08
C ASP A 143 16.71 -1.26 24.51
N GLU A 144 16.55 -1.92 23.37
CA GLU A 144 17.60 -2.62 22.65
C GLU A 144 18.51 -1.61 21.95
N LYS A 145 19.81 -1.90 21.88
CA LYS A 145 20.84 -0.99 21.34
C LYS A 145 20.75 -0.72 19.82
N GLY A 146 19.69 -1.17 19.15
CA GLY A 146 19.51 -1.10 17.70
C GLY A 146 18.53 -0.02 17.25
N ASP A 147 18.62 0.31 15.96
CA ASP A 147 17.77 1.33 15.36
C ASP A 147 16.39 0.75 14.98
N HIS A 148 15.33 1.57 15.13
CA HIS A 148 13.96 1.18 14.84
C HIS A 148 13.32 2.12 13.81
N GLU A 149 12.82 1.55 12.72
CA GLU A 149 12.10 2.31 11.70
C GLU A 149 10.59 2.07 11.76
N ASN A 150 9.83 3.16 11.70
CA ASN A 150 8.39 3.11 11.54
C ASN A 150 8.03 3.36 10.07
N TRP A 151 7.16 2.54 9.52
CA TRP A 151 6.72 2.64 8.14
C TRP A 151 5.20 2.67 8.05
N LEU A 152 4.69 3.69 7.36
CA LEU A 152 3.32 3.75 6.90
C LEU A 152 3.24 3.12 5.51
N LEU A 153 2.42 2.08 5.34
CA LEU A 153 2.17 1.41 4.06
C LEU A 153 0.80 1.81 3.52
N GLY A 154 0.75 2.26 2.26
CA GLY A 154 -0.49 2.50 1.53
C GLY A 154 -0.44 1.86 0.15
N LEU A 155 -1.02 0.67 0.00
CA LEU A 155 -0.95 -0.09 -1.25
C LEU A 155 -2.27 0.03 -2.02
N ASP A 156 -2.35 1.00 -2.95
CA ASP A 156 -3.54 1.24 -3.78
C ASP A 156 -4.80 1.63 -2.98
N THR A 157 -4.61 2.43 -1.93
CA THR A 157 -5.67 2.75 -0.95
C THR A 157 -5.84 4.25 -0.69
N LEU A 158 -4.73 4.99 -0.65
CA LEU A 158 -4.70 6.40 -0.23
C LEU A 158 -5.54 7.32 -1.13
N ILE A 159 -5.74 6.95 -2.40
CA ILE A 159 -6.63 7.64 -3.34
C ILE A 159 -8.08 7.72 -2.85
N HIS A 160 -8.53 6.76 -2.03
CA HIS A 160 -9.91 6.68 -1.55
C HIS A 160 -10.18 7.40 -0.21
N PHE A 161 -9.14 7.93 0.45
CA PHE A 161 -9.26 8.42 1.83
C PHE A 161 -10.08 9.70 1.92
N GLN A 162 -11.01 9.77 2.87
CA GLN A 162 -12.00 10.85 3.02
C GLN A 162 -11.72 11.69 4.28
N PRO A 163 -11.64 13.03 4.19
CA PRO A 163 -11.75 13.85 2.98
C PRO A 163 -10.46 13.89 2.15
N SER A 164 -9.33 13.45 2.72
CA SER A 164 -8.04 13.33 2.03
C SER A 164 -7.10 12.36 2.75
N ARG A 165 -6.03 11.93 2.08
CA ARG A 165 -4.96 11.10 2.67
C ARG A 165 -4.01 11.85 3.60
N TRP A 166 -4.02 13.18 3.59
CA TRP A 166 -2.96 13.98 4.22
C TRP A 166 -2.98 13.92 5.75
N SER A 167 -4.17 13.84 6.38
CA SER A 167 -4.29 13.78 7.84
C SER A 167 -3.49 12.62 8.46
N VAL A 168 -3.61 11.42 7.89
CA VAL A 168 -2.86 10.25 8.38
C VAL A 168 -1.37 10.30 8.02
N ILE A 169 -1.02 10.83 6.84
CA ILE A 169 0.39 10.98 6.43
C ILE A 169 1.12 11.98 7.34
N GLU A 170 0.47 13.10 7.67
CA GLU A 170 0.99 14.10 8.61
C GLU A 170 1.11 13.54 10.03
N TYR A 171 0.09 12.82 10.49
CA TYR A 171 0.11 12.14 11.78
C TYR A 171 1.29 11.14 11.86
N ALA A 172 1.49 10.33 10.82
CA ALA A 172 2.55 9.34 10.78
C ALA A 172 3.94 9.99 10.88
N ASN A 173 4.21 11.05 10.12
CA ASN A 173 5.48 11.77 10.20
C ASN A 173 5.68 12.43 11.58
N ARG A 174 4.68 13.22 12.04
CA ARG A 174 4.82 14.11 13.19
C ARG A 174 4.65 13.44 14.55
N LYS A 175 3.89 12.34 14.61
CA LYS A 175 3.56 11.64 15.87
C LYS A 175 4.23 10.28 15.99
N LEU A 176 4.43 9.57 14.87
CA LEU A 176 5.03 8.24 14.89
C LEU A 176 6.51 8.26 14.45
N GLY A 177 7.00 9.38 13.89
CA GLY A 177 8.33 9.40 13.28
C GLY A 177 8.43 8.42 12.10
N ALA A 178 7.31 8.15 11.42
CA ALA A 178 7.25 7.13 10.39
C ALA A 178 7.65 7.68 9.01
N SER A 179 8.31 6.83 8.24
CA SER A 179 8.48 6.95 6.79
C SER A 179 7.21 6.49 6.07
N LEU A 180 6.99 6.93 4.84
CA LEU A 180 5.90 6.49 3.96
C LEU A 180 6.43 5.59 2.86
N MET A 181 5.78 4.46 2.62
CA MET A 181 5.89 3.67 1.39
C MET A 181 4.48 3.44 0.83
N ALA A 182 4.29 3.69 -0.46
CA ALA A 182 2.97 3.54 -1.06
C ALA A 182 3.06 3.21 -2.55
N TYR A 183 1.99 2.59 -3.05
CA TYR A 183 1.59 2.69 -4.45
C TYR A 183 0.31 3.51 -4.50
N ASP A 184 0.29 4.54 -5.34
CA ASP A 184 -0.81 5.50 -5.37
C ASP A 184 -0.97 6.12 -6.77
N LEU A 185 -2.12 6.76 -7.00
CA LEU A 185 -2.43 7.39 -8.27
C LEU A 185 -2.09 8.88 -8.26
N CYS A 186 -1.39 9.32 -9.30
CA CYS A 186 -1.15 10.72 -9.64
C CYS A 186 -1.80 11.06 -10.99
N ILE A 187 -1.98 12.34 -11.28
CA ILE A 187 -2.43 12.82 -12.60
C ILE A 187 -1.32 13.51 -13.37
N ALA A 188 -1.46 13.59 -14.69
CA ALA A 188 -0.55 14.39 -15.53
C ALA A 188 -0.63 15.89 -15.21
N GLU A 189 0.46 16.62 -15.41
CA GLU A 189 0.53 18.07 -15.17
C GLU A 189 -0.39 18.85 -16.11
N ASN A 190 -0.41 18.47 -17.38
CA ASN A 190 -1.11 19.20 -18.44
C ASN A 190 -2.36 18.45 -18.91
N LEU A 191 -3.41 18.46 -18.07
CA LEU A 191 -4.71 17.90 -18.43
C LEU A 191 -5.56 18.90 -19.21
N SER A 192 -6.07 18.47 -20.37
CA SER A 192 -7.14 19.19 -21.08
C SER A 192 -8.40 19.29 -20.21
N VAL A 193 -9.25 20.28 -20.50
CA VAL A 193 -10.53 20.47 -19.80
C VAL A 193 -11.40 19.21 -19.87
N TRP A 194 -11.43 18.54 -21.03
CA TRP A 194 -12.16 17.29 -21.22
C TRP A 194 -11.61 16.14 -20.37
N GLN A 195 -10.29 15.96 -20.31
CA GLN A 195 -9.67 14.97 -19.43
C GLN A 195 -9.99 15.23 -17.95
N ARG A 196 -9.98 16.49 -17.52
CA ARG A 196 -10.37 16.86 -16.14
C ARG A 196 -11.83 16.51 -15.84
N ILE A 197 -12.75 16.73 -16.78
CA ILE A 197 -14.15 16.34 -16.63
C ILE A 197 -14.27 14.81 -16.48
N ILE A 198 -13.59 14.05 -17.34
CA ILE A 198 -13.58 12.58 -17.27
C ILE A 198 -13.04 12.11 -15.92
N LEU A 199 -11.93 12.68 -15.44
CA LEU A 199 -11.37 12.33 -14.14
C LEU A 199 -12.30 12.66 -12.97
N ARG A 200 -13.03 13.77 -13.02
CA ARG A 200 -14.04 14.09 -11.99
C ARG A 200 -15.15 13.06 -11.94
N LEU A 201 -15.63 12.60 -13.10
CA LEU A 201 -16.62 11.54 -13.18
C LEU A 201 -16.05 10.22 -12.62
N MET A 202 -14.82 9.87 -13.01
CA MET A 202 -14.14 8.67 -12.49
C MET A 202 -13.94 8.73 -10.97
N ALA A 203 -13.51 9.87 -10.43
CA ALA A 203 -13.35 10.07 -8.99
C ALA A 203 -14.69 9.89 -8.26
N PHE A 204 -15.77 10.45 -8.79
CA PHE A 204 -17.12 10.30 -8.25
C PHE A 204 -17.57 8.82 -8.22
N PHE A 205 -17.48 8.11 -9.36
CA PHE A 205 -17.86 6.69 -9.42
C PHE A 205 -16.95 5.77 -8.61
N GLY A 206 -15.66 6.09 -8.51
CA GLY A 206 -14.68 5.39 -7.69
C GLY A 206 -14.71 5.78 -6.21
N GLN A 207 -15.67 6.62 -5.78
CA GLN A 207 -15.82 7.12 -4.42
C GLN A 207 -14.53 7.73 -3.84
N SER A 208 -13.70 8.30 -4.71
CA SER A 208 -12.46 8.99 -4.35
C SER A 208 -12.71 10.50 -4.37
N PRO A 209 -12.30 11.27 -3.33
CA PRO A 209 -12.35 12.72 -3.38
C PRO A 209 -11.56 13.24 -4.57
N PHE A 210 -12.10 14.17 -5.36
CA PHE A 210 -11.31 14.73 -6.45
C PHE A 210 -10.05 15.47 -5.96
N ALA A 211 -10.04 15.96 -4.71
CA ALA A 211 -8.88 16.56 -4.07
C ALA A 211 -7.68 15.61 -3.87
N ASN A 212 -7.92 14.32 -3.98
CA ASN A 212 -6.90 13.27 -3.91
C ASN A 212 -6.21 13.04 -5.27
N TRP A 213 -6.74 13.57 -6.38
CA TRP A 213 -6.17 13.43 -7.72
C TRP A 213 -5.19 14.57 -7.99
N VAL A 214 -3.96 14.41 -7.50
CA VAL A 214 -2.90 15.41 -7.56
C VAL A 214 -1.79 15.01 -8.54
N THR A 215 -1.05 15.99 -9.04
CA THR A 215 0.16 15.74 -9.84
C THR A 215 1.29 15.17 -8.98
N ILE A 216 2.31 14.58 -9.60
CA ILE A 216 3.52 14.12 -8.89
C ILE A 216 4.18 15.27 -8.12
N GLN A 217 4.23 16.46 -8.73
CA GLN A 217 4.83 17.64 -8.10
C GLN A 217 4.01 18.09 -6.89
N GLU A 218 2.69 18.19 -7.01
CA GLU A 218 1.81 18.53 -5.89
C GLU A 218 1.89 17.48 -4.76
N TYR A 219 1.97 16.19 -5.10
CA TYR A 219 2.15 15.12 -4.12
C TYR A 219 3.44 15.34 -3.32
N ARG A 220 4.55 15.62 -4.01
CA ARG A 220 5.84 15.93 -3.39
C ARG A 220 5.76 17.15 -2.48
N GLU A 221 5.15 18.24 -2.92
CA GLU A 221 4.98 19.44 -2.10
C GLU A 221 4.15 19.17 -0.83
N ARG A 222 3.12 18.33 -0.94
CA ARG A 222 2.29 17.93 0.21
C ARG A 222 3.05 17.05 1.19
N LEU A 223 3.90 16.15 0.72
CA LEU A 223 4.81 15.39 1.58
C LEU A 223 5.81 16.29 2.30
N VAL A 224 6.36 17.30 1.62
CA VAL A 224 7.23 18.30 2.27
C VAL A 224 6.47 19.06 3.36
N ALA A 225 5.24 19.52 3.07
CA ALA A 225 4.39 20.19 4.05
C ALA A 225 4.04 19.29 5.25
N ALA A 226 3.95 17.97 5.04
CA ALA A 226 3.71 17.00 6.10
C ALA A 226 4.92 16.80 7.03
N GLY A 227 6.13 17.19 6.60
CA GLY A 227 7.36 17.15 7.39
C GLY A 227 8.47 16.25 6.82
N TYR A 228 8.29 15.69 5.62
CA TYR A 228 9.33 14.90 4.97
C TYR A 228 10.36 15.80 4.26
N ALA A 229 11.64 15.44 4.35
CA ALA A 229 12.71 16.16 3.66
C ALA A 229 12.62 15.92 2.14
N ARG A 230 12.75 16.99 1.34
CA ARG A 230 12.52 16.92 -0.12
C ARG A 230 13.43 15.90 -0.82
N GLU A 231 14.69 15.88 -0.41
CA GLU A 231 15.74 14.98 -0.87
C GLU A 231 15.54 13.52 -0.46
N ARG A 232 14.66 13.27 0.53
CA ARG A 232 14.29 11.93 1.00
C ARG A 232 12.96 11.43 0.41
N ILE A 233 12.40 12.15 -0.56
CA ILE A 233 11.18 11.77 -1.27
C ILE A 233 11.53 11.22 -2.66
N GLU A 234 11.14 10.00 -2.92
CA GLU A 234 11.21 9.35 -4.23
C GLU A 234 9.79 9.09 -4.73
N ILE A 235 9.52 9.44 -5.99
CA ILE A 235 8.26 9.12 -6.66
C ILE A 235 8.60 8.55 -8.01
N ARG A 236 8.34 7.26 -8.20
CA ARG A 236 8.66 6.51 -9.41
C ARG A 236 7.38 6.10 -10.13
N ASP A 237 7.22 6.60 -11.35
CA ASP A 237 6.13 6.22 -12.24
C ASP A 237 6.37 4.81 -12.79
N ILE A 238 5.44 3.89 -12.52
CA ILE A 238 5.48 2.50 -12.98
C ILE A 238 4.27 2.17 -13.87
N SER A 239 3.59 3.18 -14.40
CA SER A 239 2.33 3.03 -15.15
C SER A 239 2.40 2.02 -16.29
N GLU A 240 3.55 1.94 -16.97
CA GLU A 240 3.79 1.02 -18.09
C GLU A 240 3.69 -0.46 -17.68
N HIS A 241 4.03 -0.76 -16.43
CA HIS A 241 3.98 -2.10 -15.86
C HIS A 241 2.68 -2.40 -15.12
N VAL A 242 1.74 -1.45 -15.10
CA VAL A 242 0.46 -1.58 -14.37
C VAL A 242 -0.73 -1.54 -15.32
N PHE A 243 -0.99 -0.40 -15.97
CA PHE A 243 -2.31 -0.14 -16.55
C PHE A 243 -2.59 -0.92 -17.83
N SER A 244 -1.69 -0.87 -18.82
CA SER A 244 -1.88 -1.60 -20.08
C SER A 244 -1.89 -3.12 -19.88
N PRO A 245 -0.98 -3.71 -19.08
CA PRO A 245 -1.06 -5.12 -18.72
C PRO A 245 -2.35 -5.52 -17.99
N LEU A 246 -2.77 -4.76 -16.97
CA LEU A 246 -4.03 -5.00 -16.24
C LEU A 246 -5.24 -4.94 -17.19
N ALA A 247 -5.28 -3.98 -18.10
CA ALA A 247 -6.32 -3.92 -19.12
C ALA A 247 -6.33 -5.17 -20.02
N GLY A 248 -5.15 -5.68 -20.39
CA GLY A 248 -5.00 -6.92 -21.14
C GLY A 248 -5.55 -8.12 -20.37
N PHE A 249 -5.22 -8.24 -19.08
CA PHE A 249 -5.73 -9.28 -18.20
C PHE A 249 -7.26 -9.24 -18.10
N LEU A 250 -7.85 -8.07 -17.84
CA LEU A 250 -9.30 -7.90 -17.70
C LEU A 250 -10.05 -8.24 -18.99
N ARG A 251 -9.52 -7.92 -20.17
CA ARG A 251 -10.11 -8.34 -21.45
C ARG A 251 -10.12 -9.85 -21.61
N LYS A 252 -9.02 -10.52 -21.26
CA LYS A 252 -8.95 -11.99 -21.33
C LYS A 252 -9.98 -12.63 -20.40
N ARG A 253 -10.11 -12.10 -19.17
CA ARG A 253 -11.10 -12.59 -18.20
C ARG A 253 -12.54 -12.38 -18.66
N GLU A 254 -12.85 -11.25 -19.30
CA GLU A 254 -14.18 -11.03 -19.88
C GLU A 254 -14.50 -12.09 -20.96
N VAL A 255 -13.56 -12.34 -21.88
CA VAL A 255 -13.72 -13.36 -22.94
C VAL A 255 -13.88 -14.76 -22.36
N GLU A 256 -13.11 -15.12 -21.33
CA GLU A 256 -13.27 -16.39 -20.63
C GLU A 256 -14.67 -16.53 -19.99
N LEU A 257 -15.18 -15.48 -19.32
CA LEU A 257 -16.51 -15.51 -18.73
C LEU A 257 -17.64 -15.55 -19.77
N GLU A 258 -17.46 -14.89 -20.91
CA GLU A 258 -18.38 -14.95 -22.05
C GLU A 258 -18.54 -16.38 -22.58
N GLN A 259 -17.46 -17.17 -22.61
CA GLN A 259 -17.51 -18.58 -23.03
C GLN A 259 -18.40 -19.43 -22.11
N TYR A 260 -18.55 -19.04 -20.85
CA TYR A 260 -19.43 -19.69 -19.88
C TYR A 260 -20.79 -19.01 -19.72
N GLY A 261 -21.12 -18.01 -20.56
CA GLY A 261 -22.38 -17.27 -20.51
C GLY A 261 -22.54 -16.34 -19.31
N MET A 262 -21.44 -16.01 -18.60
CA MET A 262 -21.43 -15.24 -17.35
C MET A 262 -20.90 -13.80 -17.51
N SER A 263 -20.93 -13.22 -18.71
CA SER A 263 -20.42 -11.86 -18.95
C SER A 263 -21.14 -10.80 -18.12
N ILE A 264 -20.38 -9.98 -17.40
CA ILE A 264 -20.90 -8.91 -16.51
C ILE A 264 -20.64 -7.51 -17.11
N GLY A 265 -19.88 -7.39 -18.20
CA GLY A 265 -19.52 -6.10 -18.83
C GLY A 265 -18.57 -5.23 -17.99
N ARG A 266 -18.51 -5.45 -16.67
CA ARG A 266 -17.69 -4.70 -15.71
C ARG A 266 -16.21 -4.79 -16.03
N PHE A 267 -15.69 -5.97 -16.39
CA PHE A 267 -14.28 -6.09 -16.76
C PHE A 267 -13.98 -5.43 -18.09
N ARG A 268 -14.93 -5.43 -19.04
CA ARG A 268 -14.79 -4.68 -20.29
C ARG A 268 -14.64 -3.17 -20.06
N TYR A 269 -15.48 -2.59 -19.20
CA TYR A 269 -15.39 -1.16 -18.86
C TYR A 269 -14.10 -0.81 -18.11
N ALA A 270 -13.75 -1.61 -17.10
CA ALA A 270 -12.49 -1.44 -16.37
C ALA A 270 -11.27 -1.57 -17.29
N ALA A 271 -11.26 -2.55 -18.19
CA ALA A 271 -10.19 -2.70 -19.17
C ALA A 271 -10.08 -1.52 -20.15
N ALA A 272 -11.21 -0.97 -20.59
CA ALA A 272 -11.22 0.22 -21.44
C ALA A 272 -10.63 1.43 -20.71
N MET A 273 -10.99 1.61 -19.43
CA MET A 273 -10.45 2.66 -18.57
C MET A 273 -8.94 2.53 -18.36
N PHE A 274 -8.45 1.38 -17.90
CA PHE A 274 -7.01 1.19 -17.67
C PHE A 274 -6.21 1.26 -18.98
N ALA A 275 -6.74 0.78 -20.10
CA ALA A 275 -6.10 0.98 -21.40
C ALA A 275 -6.04 2.45 -21.79
N TRP A 276 -7.07 3.25 -21.49
CA TRP A 276 -7.04 4.68 -21.72
C TRP A 276 -6.00 5.38 -20.84
N TRP A 277 -5.88 5.02 -19.56
CA TRP A 277 -4.82 5.51 -18.68
C TRP A 277 -3.43 5.20 -19.23
N GLY A 278 -3.15 3.94 -19.55
CA GLY A 278 -1.85 3.51 -20.08
C GLY A 278 -1.48 4.19 -21.41
N ARG A 279 -2.46 4.42 -22.31
CA ARG A 279 -2.19 5.09 -23.61
C ARG A 279 -2.02 6.60 -23.50
N THR A 280 -2.74 7.26 -22.60
CA THR A 280 -2.78 8.73 -22.55
C THR A 280 -1.86 9.32 -21.49
N GLY A 281 -1.43 8.53 -20.50
CA GLY A 281 -0.64 9.00 -19.36
C GLY A 281 -1.39 9.99 -18.46
N VAL A 282 -2.72 10.08 -18.60
CA VAL A 282 -3.57 11.04 -17.88
C VAL A 282 -3.62 10.75 -16.37
N VAL A 283 -3.51 9.47 -16.03
CA VAL A 283 -3.31 8.92 -14.69
C VAL A 283 -2.00 8.17 -14.71
N ARG A 284 -1.27 8.26 -13.60
CA ARG A 284 0.03 7.61 -13.37
C ARG A 284 -0.04 6.76 -12.12
N GLY A 285 0.41 5.52 -12.21
CA GLY A 285 0.58 4.62 -11.08
C GLY A 285 1.99 4.79 -10.54
N CYS A 286 2.13 5.35 -9.36
CA CYS A 286 3.42 5.73 -8.81
C CYS A 286 3.72 4.95 -7.53
N ILE A 287 4.96 4.49 -7.41
CA ILE A 287 5.53 4.12 -6.12
C ILE A 287 6.07 5.39 -5.46
N ILE A 288 5.69 5.60 -4.21
CA ILE A 288 5.96 6.80 -3.43
C ILE A 288 6.68 6.38 -2.17
N VAL A 289 7.86 6.93 -1.95
CA VAL A 289 8.63 6.69 -0.74
C VAL A 289 9.09 8.02 -0.16
N ALA A 290 8.77 8.28 1.11
CA ALA A 290 9.21 9.47 1.82
C ALA A 290 9.84 9.05 3.16
N ARG A 291 11.15 9.23 3.31
CA ARG A 291 11.87 8.79 4.52
C ARG A 291 11.93 9.89 5.57
N LYS A 292 11.76 9.49 6.84
CA LYS A 292 11.90 10.37 8.01
C LYS A 292 13.37 10.66 8.33
#